data_AF-A0A2S0RB44-F1
#
_entry.id   AF-A0A2S0RB44-F1
#
_cell.length_a   1.000
_cell.length_b   1.000
_cell.length_c   1.000
_cell.angle_alpha   90.00
_cell.angle_beta   90.00
_cell.angle_gamma   90.00
#
_symmetry.space_group_name_H-M   'P 1'
#
loop_
_entity.id
_entity.type
_entity.pdbx_description
1 polymer ?
#
loop_
_entity_poly.entity_id
_entity_poly.type
_entity_poly.pdbx_seq_one_letter_code
_entity_poly.pdbx_strand_id
1 'polypeptide(L)'
;MHIDLPPGKRYYSIGEVSKAFDVNASLIRFWDKEFDILKPKKNAKGNRMFTPEDVKNLQLIYHLVKERGFTLEGARTHLKEGQKKTLDKFEIISKLEGIRAQLVSIKNEL
;
A
#
# COMPACT_ATOMS: atom_id res chain seq x y z
N MET A 1 1.46 -9.80 -1.13
CA MET A 1 2.03 -8.91 -2.18
C MET A 1 3.47 -8.53 -1.82
N HIS A 2 4.43 -8.58 -2.75
CA HIS A 2 5.80 -8.08 -2.53
C HIS A 2 5.94 -6.69 -3.16
N ILE A 3 6.20 -5.66 -2.34
CA ILE A 3 6.38 -4.29 -2.81
C ILE A 3 7.88 -4.02 -2.87
N ASP A 4 8.40 -3.87 -4.08
CA ASP A 4 9.80 -3.52 -4.30
C ASP A 4 9.95 -1.98 -4.29
N LEU A 5 10.26 -1.43 -3.11
CA LEU A 5 10.60 -0.03 -2.93
C LEU A 5 11.96 0.09 -2.22
N PRO A 6 12.84 1.01 -2.66
CA PRO A 6 14.14 1.19 -2.03
C PRO A 6 14.00 1.50 -0.54
N PRO A 7 14.58 0.68 0.37
CA PRO A 7 14.44 0.89 1.80
C PRO A 7 15.16 2.17 2.25
N GLY A 8 14.68 2.79 3.32
CA GLY A 8 15.31 3.96 3.96
C GLY A 8 15.00 5.32 3.33
N LYS A 9 14.22 5.38 2.24
CA LYS A 9 13.75 6.67 1.70
C LYS A 9 12.63 7.27 2.55
N ARG A 10 12.71 8.59 2.79
CA ARG A 10 11.66 9.36 3.48
C ARG A 10 10.45 9.66 2.59
N TYR A 11 10.68 9.75 1.28
CA TYR A 11 9.64 10.03 0.30
C TYR A 11 9.88 9.23 -0.97
N TYR A 12 8.78 8.76 -1.56
CA TYR A 12 8.73 8.06 -2.83
C TYR A 12 7.94 8.90 -3.83
N SER A 13 8.41 8.95 -5.07
CA SER A 13 7.68 9.59 -6.16
C SER A 13 6.50 8.73 -6.61
N ILE A 14 5.50 9.34 -7.24
CA ILE A 14 4.37 8.60 -7.82
C ILE A 14 4.82 7.54 -8.85
N GLY A 15 5.94 7.76 -9.55
CA GLY A 15 6.48 6.80 -10.50
C GLY A 15 7.06 5.55 -9.83
N GLU A 16 7.78 5.73 -8.72
CA GLU A 16 8.28 4.61 -7.91
C GLU A 16 7.12 3.80 -7.32
N VAL A 17 6.13 4.48 -6.76
CA VAL A 17 4.94 3.83 -6.20
C VAL A 17 4.14 3.12 -7.30
N SER A 18 3.92 3.76 -8.45
CA SER A 18 3.23 3.15 -9.60
C SER A 18 3.89 1.84 -10.05
N LYS A 19 5.22 1.81 -10.13
CA LYS A 19 5.98 0.61 -10.47
C LYS A 19 5.88 -0.47 -9.38
N ALA A 20 6.04 -0.09 -8.12
CA ALA A 20 6.06 -1.03 -7.01
C ALA A 20 4.71 -1.73 -6.78
N PHE A 21 3.60 -1.07 -7.14
CA PHE A 21 2.25 -1.61 -7.05
C PHE A 21 1.74 -2.20 -8.37
N ASP A 22 2.51 -2.12 -9.45
CA ASP A 22 2.10 -2.49 -10.81
C ASP A 22 0.75 -1.90 -11.22
N VAL A 23 0.54 -0.61 -10.90
CA VAL A 23 -0.68 0.13 -11.24
C VAL A 23 -0.34 1.45 -11.90
N ASN A 24 -1.26 1.95 -12.73
CA ASN A 24 -1.05 3.24 -13.38
C ASN A 24 -1.03 4.41 -12.37
N ALA A 25 -0.15 5.38 -12.58
CA ALA A 25 -0.07 6.59 -11.76
C ALA A 25 -1.42 7.33 -11.64
N SER A 26 -2.27 7.31 -12.67
CA SER A 26 -3.61 7.91 -12.63
C SER A 26 -4.53 7.21 -11.62
N LEU A 27 -4.42 5.90 -11.44
CA LEU A 27 -5.17 5.18 -10.41
C LEU A 27 -4.72 5.59 -9.01
N ILE A 28 -3.41 5.76 -8.81
CA ILE A 28 -2.88 6.25 -7.53
C ILE A 28 -3.36 7.69 -7.26
N ARG A 29 -3.37 8.56 -8.27
CA ARG A 29 -3.92 9.93 -8.13
C ARG A 29 -5.41 9.92 -7.82
N PHE A 30 -6.13 8.94 -8.35
CA PHE A 30 -7.55 8.77 -8.09
C PHE A 30 -7.77 8.30 -6.64
N TRP A 31 -7.03 7.30 -6.18
CA TRP A 31 -7.07 6.86 -4.77
C TRP A 31 -6.67 7.96 -3.79
N ASP A 32 -5.68 8.79 -4.12
CA ASP A 32 -5.30 9.98 -3.33
C ASP A 32 -6.49 10.96 -3.13
N LYS A 33 -7.41 11.05 -4.10
CA LYS A 33 -8.62 11.87 -3.95
C LYS A 33 -9.73 11.14 -3.21
N GLU A 34 -9.86 9.84 -3.43
CA GLU A 34 -10.99 9.06 -2.89
C GLU A 34 -10.80 8.64 -1.44
N PHE A 35 -9.56 8.52 -0.95
CA PHE A 35 -9.26 7.99 0.38
C PHE A 35 -8.62 9.05 1.26
N ASP A 36 -9.34 9.49 2.30
CA ASP A 36 -8.88 10.51 3.27
C ASP A 36 -7.59 10.11 4.02
N ILE A 37 -7.27 8.81 4.03
CA ILE A 37 -6.09 8.24 4.70
C ILE A 37 -4.81 8.38 3.86
N LEU A 38 -4.95 8.64 2.56
CA LEU A 38 -3.85 8.77 1.63
C LEU A 38 -3.67 10.25 1.31
N LYS A 39 -2.68 10.89 1.96
CA LYS A 39 -2.45 12.35 1.85
C LYS A 39 -0.99 12.66 1.53
N PRO A 40 -0.49 12.19 0.36
CA PRO A 40 0.87 12.49 -0.08
C PRO A 40 1.11 14.00 -0.14
N LYS A 41 2.25 14.44 0.38
CA LYS A 41 2.66 15.84 0.29
C LYS A 41 2.99 16.19 -1.15
N LYS A 42 2.72 17.43 -1.56
CA LYS A 42 3.16 17.95 -2.85
C LYS A 42 4.49 18.69 -2.67
N ASN A 43 5.45 18.47 -3.55
CA ASN A 43 6.66 19.27 -3.59
C ASN A 43 6.41 20.62 -4.29
N ALA A 44 7.42 21.50 -4.33
CA ALA A 44 7.33 22.82 -4.96
C ALA A 44 6.93 22.79 -6.45
N LYS A 45 7.15 21.66 -7.14
CA LYS A 45 6.76 21.45 -8.54
C LYS A 45 5.37 20.83 -8.71
N GLY A 46 4.63 20.62 -7.61
CA GLY A 46 3.29 20.00 -7.60
C GLY A 46 3.29 18.48 -7.69
N ASN A 47 4.46 17.82 -7.67
CA ASN A 47 4.54 16.36 -7.70
C ASN A 47 4.24 15.76 -6.33
N ARG A 48 3.46 14.68 -6.33
CA ARG A 48 3.11 13.92 -5.12
C ARG A 48 4.32 13.13 -4.61
N MET A 49 4.58 13.28 -3.33
CA MET A 49 5.63 12.62 -2.56
C MET A 49 4.95 11.79 -1.47
N PHE A 50 5.08 10.47 -1.59
CA PHE A 50 4.48 9.49 -0.70
C PHE A 50 5.46 9.15 0.41
N THR A 51 5.03 9.26 1.66
CA THR A 51 5.80 8.78 2.81
C THR A 51 5.71 7.25 2.91
N PRO A 52 6.59 6.59 3.70
CA PRO A 52 6.42 5.18 4.02
C PRO A 52 5.04 4.85 4.60
N GLU A 53 4.42 5.78 5.34
CA GLU A 53 3.07 5.61 5.87
C GLU A 53 2.00 5.69 4.76
N ASP A 54 2.14 6.64 3.83
CA ASP A 54 1.26 6.70 2.64
C ASP A 54 1.35 5.40 1.82
N VAL A 55 2.55 4.83 1.69
CA VAL A 55 2.76 3.55 1.00
C VAL A 55 2.02 2.41 1.71
N LYS A 56 2.06 2.36 3.05
CA LYS A 56 1.28 1.37 3.83
C LYS A 56 -0.21 1.54 3.62
N ASN A 57 -0.71 2.78 3.64
CA ASN A 57 -2.12 3.08 3.39
C ASN A 57 -2.52 2.67 1.97
N LEU A 58 -1.66 2.92 0.98
CA LEU A 58 -1.87 2.51 -0.40
C LEU A 58 -1.93 0.98 -0.54
N GLN A 59 -1.07 0.26 0.18
CA GLN A 59 -1.09 -1.19 0.23
C GLN A 59 -2.39 -1.74 0.80
N LEU A 60 -2.93 -1.10 1.84
CA LEU A 60 -4.21 -1.50 2.38
C LEU A 60 -5.36 -1.23 1.41
N ILE A 61 -5.36 -0.06 0.75
CA ILE A 61 -6.34 0.26 -0.31
C ILE A 61 -6.27 -0.77 -1.43
N TYR A 62 -5.06 -1.12 -1.88
CA TYR A 62 -4.83 -2.12 -2.91
C TYR A 62 -5.41 -3.48 -2.49
N HIS A 63 -5.11 -3.94 -1.27
CA HIS A 63 -5.64 -5.21 -0.75
C HIS A 63 -7.17 -5.23 -0.75
N LEU A 64 -7.82 -4.14 -0.31
CA LEU A 64 -9.28 -4.07 -0.27
C LEU A 64 -9.91 -4.06 -1.67
N VAL A 65 -9.39 -3.23 -2.57
CA VAL A 65 -10.01 -3.00 -3.89
C VAL A 65 -9.62 -4.09 -4.90
N LYS A 66 -8.35 -4.49 -4.95
CA LYS A 66 -7.84 -5.42 -5.97
C LYS A 66 -7.87 -6.87 -5.53
N GLU A 67 -7.52 -7.17 -4.27
CA GLU A 67 -7.46 -8.56 -3.80
C GLU A 67 -8.77 -9.04 -3.21
N ARG A 68 -9.48 -8.19 -2.45
CA ARG A 68 -10.79 -8.53 -1.88
C ARG A 68 -12.00 -8.13 -2.71
N GLY A 69 -11.81 -7.34 -3.77
CA GLY A 69 -12.88 -6.95 -4.69
C GLY A 69 -13.91 -5.97 -4.11
N PHE A 70 -13.55 -5.18 -3.09
CA PHE A 70 -14.42 -4.13 -2.58
C PHE A 70 -14.62 -3.05 -3.63
N THR A 71 -15.82 -2.45 -3.68
CA THR A 71 -16.02 -1.18 -4.37
C THR A 71 -15.22 -0.09 -3.67
N LEU A 72 -14.90 0.99 -4.39
CA LEU A 72 -14.16 2.13 -3.82
C LEU A 72 -14.87 2.72 -2.60
N GLU A 73 -16.20 2.82 -2.68
CA GLU A 73 -17.04 3.30 -1.59
C GLU A 73 -17.05 2.32 -0.40
N GLY A 74 -17.19 1.02 -0.65
CA GLY A 74 -17.11 0.00 0.39
C GLY A 74 -15.74 -0.03 1.09
N ALA A 75 -14.66 0.09 0.31
CA ALA A 75 -13.31 0.20 0.85
C ALA A 75 -13.14 1.48 1.69
N ARG A 76 -13.69 2.61 1.25
CA ARG A 76 -13.66 3.87 2.00
C ARG A 76 -14.36 3.74 3.35
N THR A 77 -15.58 3.20 3.36
CA THR A 77 -16.36 2.99 4.59
C THR A 77 -15.63 2.05 5.55
N HIS A 78 -15.12 0.92 5.02
CA HIS A 78 -14.36 -0.04 5.82
C HIS A 78 -13.09 0.58 6.44
N LEU A 79 -12.42 1.46 5.70
CA LEU A 79 -11.26 2.19 6.21
C LEU A 79 -11.61 3.25 7.24
N LYS A 80 -12.79 3.88 7.16
CA LYS A 80 -13.26 4.87 8.15
C LYS A 80 -13.71 4.20 9.46
N GLU A 81 -14.44 3.10 9.38
CA GLU A 81 -15.05 2.45 10.54
C GLU A 81 -14.08 1.51 11.30
N GLY A 82 -13.10 0.96 10.59
CA GLY A 82 -12.27 -0.13 11.10
C GLY A 82 -10.76 0.07 10.92
N GLN A 83 -10.28 1.30 10.70
CA GLN A 83 -8.90 1.57 10.28
C GLN A 83 -7.86 0.82 11.12
N LYS A 84 -7.92 0.97 12.45
CA LYS A 84 -6.93 0.40 13.37
C LYS A 84 -6.95 -1.13 13.38
N LYS A 85 -8.14 -1.73 13.51
CA LYS A 85 -8.30 -3.20 13.45
C LYS A 85 -7.86 -3.79 12.11
N THR A 86 -8.13 -3.07 11.02
CA THR A 86 -7.75 -3.49 9.67
C THR A 86 -6.24 -3.41 9.47
N LEU A 87 -5.60 -2.33 9.93
CA LEU A 87 -4.16 -2.18 9.93
C LEU A 87 -3.47 -3.26 10.77
N ASP A 88 -3.94 -3.50 11.99
CA ASP A 88 -3.37 -4.52 12.87
C ASP A 88 -3.47 -5.92 12.25
N LYS A 89 -4.64 -6.27 11.69
CA LYS A 89 -4.85 -7.55 11.02
C LYS A 89 -3.98 -7.66 9.76
N PHE A 90 -3.86 -6.60 8.98
CA PHE A 90 -3.04 -6.56 7.78
C PHE A 90 -1.54 -6.70 8.11
N GLU A 91 -1.08 -6.06 9.18
CA GLU A 91 0.32 -6.16 9.64
C GLU A 91 0.64 -7.57 10.11
N ILE A 92 -0.28 -8.22 10.84
CA ILE A 92 -0.13 -9.63 11.26
C ILE A 92 -0.05 -10.54 10.03
N ILE A 93 -0.96 -10.38 9.06
CA ILE A 93 -0.96 -11.18 7.82
C ILE A 93 0.35 -10.97 7.05
N SER A 94 0.80 -9.73 6.90
CA SER A 94 2.05 -9.41 6.19
C SER A 94 3.27 -10.04 6.85
N LYS A 95 3.34 -10.04 8.19
CA LYS A 95 4.41 -10.72 8.94
C LYS A 95 4.37 -12.23 8.73
N LEU A 96 3.20 -12.84 8.78
CA LEU A 96 3.03 -14.28 8.56
C LEU A 96 3.39 -14.68 7.13
N GLU A 97 3.01 -13.88 6.13
CA GLU A 97 3.43 -14.08 4.73
C GLU A 97 4.94 -14.00 4.58
N GLY A 98 5.59 -13.03 5.24
CA GLY A 98 7.05 -12.90 5.26
C GLY A 98 7.74 -14.12 5.87
N ILE A 99 7.27 -14.60 7.02
CA ILE A 99 7.79 -15.81 7.67
C ILE A 99 7.60 -17.03 6.76
N ARG A 100 6.42 -17.18 6.15
CA ARG A 100 6.16 -18.27 5.21
C ARG A 100 7.13 -18.22 4.02
N ALA A 101 7.37 -17.03 3.44
CA ALA A 101 8.30 -16.88 2.33
C ALA A 101 9.74 -17.26 2.71
N GLN A 102 10.21 -16.84 3.89
CA GLN A 102 11.53 -17.23 4.42
C GLN A 102 11.65 -18.74 4.60
N LEU A 103 10.65 -19.36 5.23
CA LEU A 103 10.63 -20.82 5.44
C LEU A 103 10.61 -21.59 4.12
N VAL A 104 9.89 -21.09 3.11
CA VAL A 104 9.89 -21.69 1.77
C VAL A 104 11.25 -21.56 1.08
N SER A 105 11.94 -20.41 1.23
CA SER A 105 13.31 -20.25 0.71
C SER A 105 14.26 -21.28 1.31
N ILE A 106 14.24 -21.41 2.65
CA ILE A 106 15.07 -22.40 3.36
C ILE A 106 14.75 -23.82 2.90
N LYS A 107 13.47 -24.16 2.71
CA LYS A 107 13.06 -25.48 2.20
C LYS A 107 13.62 -25.75 0.80
N ASN A 108 13.65 -24.76 -0.08
CA ASN A 108 14.10 -24.94 -1.47
C ASN A 108 15.64 -24.92 -1.60
N GLU A 109 16.35 -24.47 -0.57
CA GLU A 109 17.82 -24.49 -0.48
C GLU A 109 18.37 -25.80 0.12
N LEU A 110 17.48 -26.70 0.58
CA LEU A 110 17.77 -28.05 1.07
C LEU A 110 17.33 -29.12 0.05
#